data_AF-A0A4W2DKQ9-F1
#
_entry.id   AF-A0A4W2DKQ9-F1
#
_cell.length_a   1.000
_cell.length_b   1.000
_cell.length_c   1.000
_cell.angle_alpha   90.00
_cell.angle_beta   90.00
_cell.angle_gamma   90.00
#
_symmetry.space_group_name_H-M   'P 1'
#
loop_
_entity.id
_entity.type
_entity.pdbx_description
1 polymer ?
#
loop_
_entity_poly.entity_id
_entity_poly.type
_entity_poly.pdbx_seq_one_letter_code
_entity_poly.pdbx_strand_id
1 'polypeptide(L)'
;MDSDTLQVFQSELTCSICTKCFLDPVTIDCGHSFCRPCLSLCWEESQTPRSCPECREIPEWSDFKTNIALKRLASLARQARADHDHSSEEQICVTHQEAKGLFCEVDQTVLCGPCSECPEHAAHSHSPIHRAAEESRNEKVIPFQQTEVGKKIQRDRNLMNNLVFFSLQSLGSVPSCRSKSVQLHLPQPVVPEFNVWPIPGLIDWLRQFQVYIELHNERVTHHLPVFEDLRCLLAGPDGPDVDYTPPRSIYFLSWGAESFTSGQHYWEVDVAGCCNWAIGLCNDSWARESDMALDSKGIFLLLCIKENSQHSLFTSFPPLPQYVKKPLGQVGMFLDYDGGILSFYDVANRSLICSFLYCSFSSPLKPFLCSRYP
;
A
#
# COMPACT_ATOMS: atom_id res chain seq x y z
N MET A 1 25.88 1.25 -18.00
CA MET A 1 24.97 0.12 -18.24
C MET A 1 23.58 0.71 -18.31
N ASP A 2 22.87 0.53 -19.42
CA ASP A 2 21.53 1.12 -19.58
C ASP A 2 20.55 0.45 -18.63
N SER A 3 19.63 1.23 -18.05
CA SER A 3 18.63 0.79 -17.05
C SER A 3 17.86 -0.45 -17.48
N ASP A 4 17.57 -0.57 -18.77
CA ASP A 4 16.85 -1.71 -19.36
C ASP A 4 17.67 -3.01 -19.28
N THR A 5 18.99 -2.94 -19.45
CA THR A 5 19.90 -4.09 -19.33
C THR A 5 19.97 -4.63 -17.91
N LEU A 6 19.90 -3.73 -16.91
CA LEU A 6 19.93 -4.09 -15.50
C LEU A 6 18.62 -4.77 -15.07
N GLN A 7 17.49 -4.32 -15.61
CA GLN A 7 16.17 -4.88 -15.32
C GLN A 7 16.01 -6.28 -15.91
N VAL A 8 16.48 -6.50 -17.14
CA VAL A 8 16.52 -7.84 -17.78
C VAL A 8 17.43 -8.79 -17.00
N PHE A 9 18.60 -8.32 -16.55
CA PHE A 9 19.50 -9.16 -15.74
C PHE A 9 18.88 -9.54 -14.39
N GLN A 10 18.09 -8.66 -13.78
CA GLN A 10 17.43 -8.93 -12.51
C GLN A 10 16.22 -9.88 -12.64
N SER A 11 15.49 -9.87 -13.75
CA SER A 11 14.40 -10.82 -13.98
C SER A 11 14.90 -12.27 -14.09
N GLU A 12 16.11 -12.47 -14.62
CA GLU A 12 16.77 -13.79 -14.69
C GLU A 12 17.16 -14.36 -13.30
N LEU A 13 17.11 -13.54 -12.25
CA LEU A 13 17.45 -13.94 -10.87
C LEU A 13 16.20 -14.14 -10.00
N THR A 14 15.04 -14.31 -10.62
CA THR A 14 13.76 -14.51 -9.92
C THR A 14 13.29 -15.96 -9.97
N CYS A 15 12.68 -16.41 -8.88
CA CYS A 15 12.06 -17.73 -8.81
C CYS A 15 10.67 -17.68 -9.45
N SER A 16 10.38 -18.58 -10.38
CA SER A 16 9.09 -18.66 -11.07
C SER A 16 7.91 -19.05 -10.17
N ILE A 17 8.15 -19.64 -9.00
CA ILE A 17 7.10 -20.01 -8.02
C ILE A 17 6.67 -18.78 -7.20
N CYS A 18 7.62 -18.11 -6.53
CA CYS A 18 7.32 -17.00 -5.63
C CYS A 18 7.51 -15.61 -6.26
N THR A 19 7.95 -15.56 -7.52
CA THR A 19 8.24 -14.37 -8.34
C THR A 19 9.22 -13.37 -7.70
N LYS A 20 9.89 -13.76 -6.61
CA LYS A 20 10.90 -12.99 -5.88
C LYS A 20 12.31 -13.42 -6.27
N CYS A 21 13.30 -12.58 -5.96
CA CYS A 21 14.71 -12.91 -6.16
C CYS A 21 15.09 -14.17 -5.37
N PHE A 22 15.88 -15.07 -5.96
CA PHE A 22 16.16 -16.40 -5.41
C PHE A 22 16.66 -16.41 -3.96
N LEU A 23 15.90 -17.03 -3.06
CA LEU A 23 16.31 -17.35 -1.70
C LEU A 23 16.74 -18.81 -1.64
N ASP A 24 18.05 -19.03 -1.44
CA ASP A 24 18.67 -20.36 -1.42
C ASP A 24 18.31 -21.21 -2.67
N PRO A 25 18.69 -20.75 -3.88
CA PRO A 25 18.30 -21.40 -5.13
C PRO A 25 18.84 -22.83 -5.21
N VAL A 26 17.98 -23.76 -5.59
CA VAL A 26 18.30 -25.13 -5.96
C VAL A 26 18.02 -25.32 -7.43
N THR A 27 18.98 -25.90 -8.16
CA THR A 27 18.83 -26.24 -9.57
C THR A 27 18.56 -27.73 -9.67
N ILE A 28 17.47 -28.11 -10.32
CA ILE A 28 17.09 -29.51 -10.54
C ILE A 28 17.65 -30.03 -11.88
N ASP A 29 17.54 -31.34 -12.13
CA ASP A 29 18.21 -32.02 -13.26
C ASP A 29 17.88 -31.41 -14.63
N CYS A 30 16.66 -30.89 -14.81
CA CYS A 30 16.23 -30.24 -16.04
C CYS A 30 16.81 -28.82 -16.24
N GLY A 31 17.65 -28.34 -15.31
CA GLY A 31 18.30 -27.03 -15.37
C GLY A 31 17.50 -25.85 -14.81
N HIS A 32 16.22 -26.03 -14.48
CA HIS A 32 15.41 -24.99 -13.85
C HIS A 32 15.80 -24.79 -12.38
N SER A 33 15.75 -23.53 -11.92
CA SER A 33 16.17 -23.16 -10.57
C SER A 33 15.02 -22.56 -9.79
N PHE A 34 14.90 -22.94 -8.51
CA PHE A 34 13.82 -22.52 -7.62
C PHE A 34 14.37 -22.20 -6.24
N CYS A 35 13.68 -21.37 -5.44
CA CYS A 35 14.00 -21.26 -4.02
C CYS A 35 13.77 -22.62 -3.35
N ARG A 36 14.71 -23.10 -2.52
CA ARG A 36 14.55 -24.37 -1.80
C ARG A 36 13.22 -24.46 -1.03
N PRO A 37 12.76 -23.43 -0.30
CA PRO A 37 11.45 -23.46 0.35
C PRO A 37 10.29 -23.62 -0.63
N CYS A 38 10.32 -22.89 -1.75
CA CYS A 38 9.26 -22.93 -2.76
C CYS A 38 9.17 -24.30 -3.44
N LEU A 39 10.31 -24.90 -3.77
CA LEU A 39 10.34 -26.24 -4.36
C LEU A 39 9.85 -27.31 -3.37
N SER A 40 10.23 -27.17 -2.09
CA SER A 40 9.80 -28.10 -1.03
C SER A 40 8.28 -28.05 -0.85
N LEU A 41 7.71 -26.84 -0.75
CA LEU A 41 6.26 -26.63 -0.64
C LEU A 41 5.51 -27.18 -1.87
N CYS A 42 5.98 -26.88 -3.09
CA CYS A 42 5.35 -27.41 -4.31
C CYS A 42 5.34 -28.94 -4.37
N TRP A 43 6.37 -29.61 -3.84
CA TRP A 43 6.45 -31.07 -3.79
C TRP A 43 5.72 -31.70 -2.60
N GLU A 44 5.36 -30.92 -1.59
CA GLU A 44 4.49 -31.35 -0.49
C GLU A 44 3.01 -31.24 -0.86
N GLU A 45 2.64 -30.25 -1.68
CA GLU A 45 1.26 -30.00 -2.13
C GLU A 45 0.80 -30.87 -3.31
N SER A 46 1.73 -31.39 -4.12
CA SER A 46 1.42 -32.21 -5.30
C SER A 46 1.55 -33.71 -5.03
N GLN A 47 0.52 -34.50 -5.35
CA GLN A 47 0.60 -35.96 -5.30
C GLN A 47 1.63 -36.48 -6.31
N THR A 48 2.40 -37.49 -5.91
CA THR A 48 3.53 -38.10 -6.63
C THR A 48 3.25 -38.37 -8.12
N PRO A 49 4.20 -38.11 -9.04
CA PRO A 49 5.63 -37.87 -8.81
C PRO A 49 6.06 -36.38 -8.73
N ARG A 50 7.15 -36.12 -7.99
CA ARG A 50 7.77 -34.79 -7.80
C ARG A 50 8.32 -34.26 -9.13
N SER A 51 7.53 -33.57 -9.93
CA SER A 51 7.96 -33.01 -11.21
C SER A 51 8.50 -31.59 -11.08
N CYS A 52 9.30 -31.15 -12.06
CA CYS A 52 9.66 -29.75 -12.24
C CYS A 52 8.41 -28.86 -12.39
N PRO A 53 8.26 -27.78 -11.61
CA PRO A 53 7.14 -26.85 -11.74
C PRO A 53 7.02 -26.16 -13.12
N GLU A 54 8.13 -26.02 -13.85
CA GLU A 54 8.14 -25.34 -15.16
C GLU A 54 7.96 -26.29 -16.34
N CYS A 55 8.81 -27.31 -16.46
CA CYS A 55 8.81 -28.21 -17.61
C CYS A 55 8.15 -29.57 -17.35
N ARG A 56 7.75 -29.86 -16.11
CA ARG A 56 7.13 -31.13 -15.66
C ARG A 56 8.01 -32.38 -15.82
N GLU A 57 9.30 -32.24 -16.12
CA GLU A 57 10.25 -33.36 -16.07
C GLU A 57 10.37 -33.89 -14.64
N ILE A 58 10.41 -35.22 -14.50
CA ILE A 58 10.56 -35.89 -13.22
C ILE A 58 12.07 -36.01 -12.96
N PRO A 59 12.61 -35.38 -11.90
CA PRO A 59 14.02 -35.49 -11.57
C PRO A 59 14.36 -36.92 -11.14
N GLU A 60 15.56 -37.37 -11.49
CA GLU A 60 16.02 -38.71 -11.10
C GLU A 60 16.50 -38.71 -9.64
N TRP A 61 16.95 -37.56 -9.12
CA TRP A 61 17.55 -37.41 -7.79
C TRP A 61 16.68 -36.52 -6.88
N SER A 62 16.73 -36.77 -5.55
CA SER A 62 15.87 -36.05 -4.59
C SER A 62 16.60 -35.03 -3.71
N ASP A 63 17.94 -35.07 -3.65
CA ASP A 63 18.75 -34.23 -2.75
C ASP A 63 19.51 -33.13 -3.51
N PHE A 64 18.78 -32.09 -3.93
CA PHE A 64 19.37 -30.97 -4.65
C PHE A 64 20.19 -30.04 -3.76
N LYS A 65 21.44 -29.81 -4.15
CA LYS A 65 22.33 -28.86 -3.50
C LYS A 65 22.00 -27.44 -3.95
N THR A 66 22.28 -26.49 -3.05
CA THR A 66 22.14 -25.07 -3.36
C THR A 66 23.09 -24.69 -4.50
N ASN A 67 22.59 -23.99 -5.51
CA ASN A 67 23.41 -23.36 -6.53
C ASN A 67 24.10 -22.13 -5.94
N ILE A 68 25.36 -22.29 -5.54
CA ILE A 68 26.14 -21.24 -4.85
C ILE A 68 26.35 -20.02 -5.76
N ALA A 69 26.51 -20.23 -7.07
CA ALA A 69 26.69 -19.13 -8.02
C ALA A 69 25.42 -18.28 -8.13
N LEU A 70 24.25 -18.90 -8.35
CA LEU A 70 22.96 -18.20 -8.35
C LEU A 70 22.66 -17.56 -7.00
N LYS A 71 22.99 -18.24 -5.89
CA LYS A 71 22.83 -17.65 -4.54
C LYS A 71 23.67 -16.39 -4.38
N ARG A 72 24.92 -16.40 -4.84
CA ARG A 72 25.81 -15.23 -4.82
C ARG A 72 25.28 -14.11 -5.74
N LEU A 73 24.89 -14.43 -6.97
CA LEU A 73 24.35 -13.44 -7.91
C LEU A 73 23.03 -12.84 -7.42
N ALA A 74 22.13 -13.66 -6.88
CA ALA A 74 20.87 -13.20 -6.27
C ALA A 74 21.14 -12.35 -5.02
N SER A 75 22.13 -12.69 -4.21
CA SER A 75 22.57 -11.84 -3.09
C SER A 75 23.16 -10.52 -3.57
N LEU A 76 24.01 -10.53 -4.60
CA LEU A 76 24.55 -9.32 -5.20
C LEU A 76 23.48 -8.46 -5.88
N ALA A 77 22.46 -9.06 -6.48
CA ALA A 77 21.33 -8.33 -7.06
C ALA A 77 20.43 -7.73 -5.96
N ARG A 78 20.21 -8.45 -4.86
CA ARG A 78 19.56 -7.89 -3.66
C ARG A 78 20.40 -6.78 -3.04
N GLN A 79 21.72 -6.92 -3.01
CA GLN A 79 22.65 -5.90 -2.53
C GLN A 79 22.72 -4.71 -3.48
N ALA A 80 22.67 -4.88 -4.79
CA ALA A 80 22.61 -3.77 -5.75
C ALA A 80 21.24 -3.05 -5.70
N ARG A 81 20.18 -3.75 -5.30
CA ARG A 81 18.90 -3.13 -4.91
C ARG A 81 19.01 -2.38 -3.56
N ALA A 82 19.85 -2.88 -2.64
CA ALA A 82 20.17 -2.24 -1.37
C ALA A 82 21.31 -1.18 -1.46
N ASP A 83 22.08 -1.11 -2.55
CA ASP A 83 23.06 -0.04 -2.83
C ASP A 83 22.35 1.12 -3.55
N HIS A 84 21.09 0.94 -3.94
CA HIS A 84 20.12 2.02 -4.06
C HIS A 84 19.49 2.43 -2.71
N ASP A 85 19.83 1.76 -1.59
CA ASP A 85 19.59 2.21 -0.20
C ASP A 85 20.84 2.89 0.39
N HIS A 86 21.41 3.88 -0.30
CA HIS A 86 22.30 4.86 0.35
C HIS A 86 21.47 5.87 1.19
N SER A 87 20.74 5.39 2.20
CA SER A 87 19.98 6.27 3.11
C SER A 87 20.81 6.77 4.30
N SER A 88 22.00 6.20 4.57
CA SER A 88 22.80 6.60 5.74
C SER A 88 23.65 7.86 5.54
N GLU A 89 24.08 8.17 4.31
CA GLU A 89 24.94 9.34 4.04
C GLU A 89 24.14 10.63 3.73
N GLU A 90 22.93 10.51 3.18
CA GLU A 90 22.10 11.68 2.86
C GLU A 90 21.28 12.21 4.06
N GLN A 91 21.02 11.37 5.07
CA GLN A 91 20.20 11.72 6.24
C GLN A 91 20.95 12.46 7.34
N ILE A 92 22.27 12.32 7.39
CA ILE A 92 23.10 13.02 8.35
C ILE A 92 23.77 14.19 7.64
N CYS A 93 23.71 15.37 8.25
CA CYS A 93 24.47 16.51 7.76
C CYS A 93 25.96 16.23 7.93
N VAL A 94 26.73 16.24 6.82
CA VAL A 94 28.17 15.96 6.84
C VAL A 94 28.91 16.95 7.74
N THR A 95 28.48 18.22 7.75
CA THR A 95 29.12 19.30 8.52
C THR A 95 28.83 19.22 10.01
N HIS A 96 27.57 19.00 10.38
CA HIS A 96 27.11 19.08 11.77
C HIS A 96 26.92 17.72 12.44
N GLN A 97 26.98 16.63 11.67
CA GLN A 97 26.73 15.26 12.13
C GLN A 97 25.36 15.08 12.82
N GLU A 98 24.38 15.88 12.40
CA GLU A 98 23.01 15.84 12.90
C GLU A 98 22.05 15.34 11.82
N ALA A 99 20.97 14.67 12.27
CA ALA A 99 19.90 14.24 11.38
C ALA A 99 19.24 15.45 10.70
N LYS A 100 19.02 15.33 9.39
CA LYS A 100 18.26 16.30 8.61
C LYS A 100 16.78 16.01 8.82
N GLY A 101 16.02 17.02 9.23
CA GLY A 101 14.60 16.88 9.57
C GLY A 101 13.74 18.08 9.17
N LEU A 102 14.37 19.14 8.65
CA LEU A 102 13.74 20.37 8.22
C LEU A 102 13.78 20.47 6.70
N PHE A 103 12.66 20.81 6.09
CA PHE A 103 12.55 21.07 4.66
C PHE A 103 12.58 22.57 4.40
N CYS A 104 13.42 23.02 3.46
CA CYS A 104 13.48 24.39 3.01
C CYS A 104 12.59 24.58 1.77
N GLU A 105 11.57 25.44 1.89
CA GLU A 105 10.61 25.68 0.81
C GLU A 105 11.23 26.36 -0.41
N VAL A 106 12.22 27.23 -0.18
CA VAL A 106 12.86 28.02 -1.24
C VAL A 106 13.81 27.14 -2.06
N ASP A 107 14.69 26.42 -1.38
CA ASP A 107 15.75 25.63 -2.04
C ASP A 107 15.31 24.20 -2.36
N GLN A 108 14.17 23.76 -1.83
CA GLN A 108 13.64 22.40 -1.98
C GLN A 108 14.62 21.33 -1.48
N THR A 109 15.29 21.60 -0.36
CA THR A 109 16.31 20.71 0.24
C THR A 109 15.96 20.38 1.69
N VAL A 110 16.60 19.33 2.22
CA VAL A 110 16.51 18.96 3.63
C VAL A 110 17.75 19.40 4.40
N LEU A 111 17.52 19.96 5.58
CA LEU A 111 18.52 20.59 6.44
C LEU A 111 18.46 19.98 7.84
N CYS A 112 19.61 19.95 8.52
CA CYS A 112 19.67 19.80 9.98
C CYS A 112 19.45 21.17 10.65
N GLY A 113 19.24 21.19 11.97
CA GLY A 113 18.96 22.43 12.72
C GLY A 113 19.97 23.56 12.44
N PRO A 114 21.28 23.34 12.66
CA PRO A 114 22.31 24.34 12.40
C PRO A 114 22.38 24.82 10.94
N CYS A 115 22.11 23.95 9.97
CA CYS A 115 22.07 24.35 8.55
C CYS A 115 20.87 25.24 8.24
N SER A 116 19.74 25.09 8.94
CA SER A 116 18.58 25.97 8.75
C SER A 116 18.82 27.39 9.29
N GLU A 117 19.77 27.55 10.22
CA GLU A 117 20.13 28.84 10.83
C GLU A 117 21.34 29.50 10.16
N CYS A 118 21.95 28.86 9.16
CA CYS A 118 23.09 29.44 8.46
C CYS A 118 22.65 30.69 7.67
N PRO A 119 23.54 31.66 7.41
CA PRO A 119 23.18 32.89 6.71
C PRO A 119 22.49 32.68 5.35
N GLU A 120 22.78 31.56 4.67
CA GLU A 120 22.19 31.20 3.38
C GLU A 120 20.71 30.81 3.51
N HIS A 121 20.33 30.13 4.60
CA HIS A 121 18.96 29.64 4.83
C HIS A 121 18.20 30.42 5.90
N ALA A 122 18.85 31.26 6.71
CA ALA A 122 18.25 31.94 7.86
C ALA A 122 17.02 32.80 7.51
N ALA A 123 16.91 33.26 6.26
CA ALA A 123 15.77 34.03 5.76
C ALA A 123 14.68 33.18 5.07
N HIS A 124 14.93 31.88 4.87
CA HIS A 124 13.99 30.98 4.20
C HIS A 124 12.97 30.42 5.19
N SER A 125 11.80 30.05 4.68
CA SER A 125 10.81 29.30 5.46
C SER A 125 11.23 27.84 5.56
N HIS A 126 11.10 27.28 6.76
CA HIS A 126 11.40 25.89 7.04
C HIS A 126 10.23 25.23 7.77
N SER A 127 9.92 24.01 7.38
CA SER A 127 8.95 23.18 8.08
C SER A 127 9.49 21.77 8.32
N PRO A 128 9.06 21.06 9.37
CA PRO A 128 9.39 19.65 9.52
C PRO A 128 8.97 18.86 8.27
N ILE A 129 9.79 17.91 7.85
CA ILE A 129 9.58 17.14 6.60
C ILE A 129 8.15 16.55 6.49
N HIS A 130 7.59 16.02 7.59
CA HIS A 130 6.22 15.49 7.59
C HIS A 130 5.16 16.57 7.33
N ARG A 131 5.35 17.80 7.84
CA ARG A 131 4.42 18.92 7.61
C ARG A 131 4.53 19.44 6.18
N ALA A 132 5.73 19.53 5.64
CA ALA A 132 5.94 19.89 4.23
C ALA A 132 5.20 18.94 3.28
N ALA A 133 5.19 17.63 3.60
CA ALA A 133 4.45 16.64 2.83
C ALA A 133 2.92 16.83 2.90
N GLU A 134 2.39 17.22 4.07
CA GLU A 134 0.98 17.56 4.23
C GLU A 134 0.59 18.84 3.48
N GLU A 135 1.43 19.88 3.57
CA GLU A 135 1.23 21.16 2.88
C GLU A 135 1.25 20.99 1.36
N SER A 136 2.27 20.30 0.81
CA SER A 136 2.39 19.97 -0.62
C SER A 136 1.14 19.26 -1.16
N ARG A 137 0.55 18.36 -0.36
CA ARG A 137 -0.72 17.70 -0.72
C ARG A 137 -1.90 18.68 -0.64
N ASN A 138 -2.00 19.45 0.44
CA ASN A 138 -3.13 20.33 0.71
C ASN A 138 -3.23 21.50 -0.27
N GLU A 139 -2.10 22.01 -0.77
CA GLU A 139 -2.06 23.04 -1.81
C GLU A 139 -2.86 22.68 -3.06
N LYS A 140 -2.98 21.38 -3.39
CA LYS A 140 -3.71 20.93 -4.59
C LYS A 140 -5.11 20.42 -4.26
N VAL A 141 -5.25 19.72 -3.13
CA VAL A 141 -6.52 19.13 -2.71
C VAL A 141 -7.53 20.19 -2.27
N ILE A 142 -7.11 21.22 -1.51
CA ILE A 142 -8.02 22.24 -0.96
C ILE A 142 -8.63 23.11 -2.08
N PRO A 143 -7.87 23.66 -3.05
CA PRO A 143 -8.47 24.41 -4.15
C PRO A 143 -9.44 23.57 -4.96
N PHE A 144 -9.12 22.29 -5.21
CA PHE A 144 -10.03 21.38 -5.89
C PHE A 144 -11.36 21.23 -5.15
N GLN A 145 -11.32 20.99 -3.84
CA GLN A 145 -12.53 20.91 -3.01
C GLN A 145 -13.35 22.20 -3.04
N GLN A 146 -12.74 23.36 -3.29
CA GLN A 146 -13.42 24.65 -3.41
C GLN A 146 -14.03 24.92 -4.79
N THR A 147 -13.65 24.19 -5.84
CA THR A 147 -14.26 24.30 -7.17
C THR A 147 -15.73 23.88 -7.14
N GLU A 148 -16.53 24.31 -8.12
CA GLU A 148 -17.93 23.86 -8.23
C GLU A 148 -18.03 22.34 -8.39
N VAL A 149 -17.08 21.74 -9.11
CA VAL A 149 -16.96 20.29 -9.30
C VAL A 149 -16.65 19.59 -7.98
N GLY A 150 -15.63 20.05 -7.25
CA GLY A 150 -15.27 19.49 -5.94
C GLY A 150 -16.36 19.66 -4.89
N LYS A 151 -17.03 20.83 -4.85
CA LYS A 151 -18.19 21.09 -3.99
C LYS A 151 -19.38 20.19 -4.32
N LYS A 152 -19.65 19.95 -5.61
CA LYS A 152 -20.72 19.04 -6.05
C LYS A 152 -20.42 17.60 -5.61
N ILE A 153 -19.20 17.11 -5.87
CA ILE A 153 -18.76 15.77 -5.43
C ILE A 153 -18.87 15.63 -3.90
N GLN A 154 -18.45 16.65 -3.14
CA GLN A 154 -18.55 16.62 -1.68
C GLN A 154 -20.00 16.64 -1.17
N ARG A 155 -20.92 17.37 -1.83
CA ARG A 155 -22.34 17.41 -1.46
C ARG A 155 -23.04 16.09 -1.76
N ASP A 156 -22.85 15.55 -2.96
CA ASP A 156 -23.42 14.25 -3.38
C ASP A 156 -22.92 13.14 -2.43
N ARG A 157 -21.67 13.25 -1.97
CA ARG A 157 -21.06 12.34 -1.00
C ARG A 157 -21.54 12.50 0.45
N ASN A 158 -21.76 13.71 0.93
CA ASN A 158 -22.38 13.93 2.25
C ASN A 158 -23.80 13.35 2.29
N LEU A 159 -24.52 13.42 1.16
CA LEU A 159 -25.83 12.81 1.01
C LEU A 159 -25.75 11.27 1.05
N MET A 160 -24.79 10.67 0.34
CA MET A 160 -24.54 9.21 0.38
C MET A 160 -24.11 8.71 1.76
N ASN A 161 -23.18 9.39 2.44
CA ASN A 161 -22.75 9.02 3.80
C ASN A 161 -23.92 9.06 4.80
N ASN A 162 -24.80 10.06 4.70
CA ASN A 162 -25.99 10.14 5.55
C ASN A 162 -26.97 8.99 5.25
N LEU A 163 -27.23 8.69 3.97
CA LEU A 163 -28.14 7.60 3.58
C LEU A 163 -27.63 6.21 3.99
N VAL A 164 -26.32 5.97 3.86
CA VAL A 164 -25.67 4.73 4.34
C VAL A 164 -25.74 4.64 5.86
N PHE A 165 -25.45 5.73 6.58
CA PHE A 165 -25.56 5.79 8.05
C PHE A 165 -26.98 5.52 8.56
N PHE A 166 -28.02 6.03 7.90
CA PHE A 166 -29.42 5.76 8.26
C PHE A 166 -29.87 4.32 7.94
N SER A 167 -29.35 3.72 6.86
CA SER A 167 -29.71 2.35 6.45
C SER A 167 -29.07 1.29 7.36
N LEU A 168 -27.88 1.56 7.91
CA LEU A 168 -27.15 0.65 8.80
C LEU A 168 -27.72 0.62 10.23
N GLN A 169 -28.32 1.71 10.71
CA GLN A 169 -29.00 1.71 12.01
C GLN A 169 -30.32 0.93 12.04
N SER A 170 -30.88 0.58 10.86
CA SER A 170 -32.21 0.01 10.73
C SER A 170 -32.26 -1.47 10.37
N LEU A 171 -31.13 -2.12 10.03
CA LEU A 171 -31.09 -3.52 9.61
C LEU A 171 -29.97 -4.28 10.32
N GLY A 172 -30.32 -4.98 11.41
CA GLY A 172 -29.59 -6.18 11.79
C GLY A 172 -29.78 -7.23 10.68
N SER A 173 -28.69 -7.77 10.16
CA SER A 173 -28.57 -8.74 9.05
C SER A 173 -28.82 -8.23 7.61
N VAL A 174 -27.75 -8.34 6.81
CA VAL A 174 -27.62 -8.42 5.34
C VAL A 174 -28.40 -7.38 4.52
N PRO A 175 -27.75 -6.35 3.93
CA PRO A 175 -28.42 -5.44 3.02
C PRO A 175 -28.33 -5.94 1.57
N SER A 176 -29.39 -6.59 1.10
CA SER A 176 -29.79 -6.44 -0.30
C SER A 176 -30.22 -4.99 -0.47
N CYS A 177 -29.40 -4.17 -1.13
CA CYS A 177 -29.61 -2.75 -1.35
C CYS A 177 -31.00 -2.48 -1.95
N ARG A 178 -31.97 -2.08 -1.13
CA ARG A 178 -33.30 -1.62 -1.57
C ARG A 178 -33.70 -0.39 -0.76
N SER A 179 -33.49 0.79 -1.34
CA SER A 179 -34.21 1.99 -0.92
C SER A 179 -34.43 2.93 -2.11
N LYS A 180 -35.68 3.39 -2.25
CA LYS A 180 -36.23 4.10 -3.42
C LYS A 180 -35.68 5.54 -3.55
N SER A 181 -35.02 5.78 -4.68
CA SER A 181 -35.08 6.95 -5.58
C SER A 181 -34.93 8.38 -5.02
N VAL A 182 -33.79 9.00 -5.35
CA VAL A 182 -33.69 10.41 -5.81
C VAL A 182 -32.71 10.42 -6.99
N GLN A 183 -33.21 10.76 -8.19
CA GLN A 183 -32.41 10.83 -9.42
C GLN A 183 -31.35 11.94 -9.32
N LEU A 184 -30.09 11.54 -9.11
CA LEU A 184 -28.93 12.39 -9.33
C LEU A 184 -28.15 11.80 -10.51
N HIS A 185 -28.27 12.42 -11.69
CA HIS A 185 -27.34 12.15 -12.78
C HIS A 185 -25.94 12.65 -12.36
N LEU A 186 -25.11 11.71 -11.91
CA LEU A 186 -23.70 11.97 -11.63
C LEU A 186 -22.96 12.07 -12.97
N PRO A 187 -22.32 13.20 -13.30
CA PRO A 187 -21.35 13.21 -14.39
C PRO A 187 -20.23 12.22 -14.04
N GLN A 188 -19.75 11.44 -15.02
CA GLN A 188 -18.57 10.59 -14.83
C GLN A 188 -17.45 11.46 -14.24
N PRO A 189 -16.98 11.16 -13.01
CA PRO A 189 -15.90 11.93 -12.43
C PRO A 189 -14.66 11.67 -13.28
N VAL A 190 -14.26 12.63 -14.09
CA VAL A 190 -12.88 12.71 -14.53
C VAL A 190 -12.10 12.99 -13.25
N VAL A 191 -11.57 11.94 -12.62
CA VAL A 191 -10.77 12.05 -11.41
C VAL A 191 -9.57 12.94 -11.76
N PRO A 192 -9.46 14.16 -11.21
CA PRO A 192 -8.26 14.94 -11.42
C PRO A 192 -7.14 14.25 -10.65
N GLU A 193 -6.18 13.69 -11.38
CA GLU A 193 -4.96 13.14 -10.80
C GLU A 193 -4.00 14.31 -10.50
N PHE A 194 -3.83 14.64 -9.22
CA PHE A 194 -2.85 15.65 -8.83
C PHE A 194 -1.47 15.02 -8.74
N ASN A 195 -0.50 15.60 -9.44
CA ASN A 195 0.92 15.31 -9.21
C ASN A 195 1.34 16.09 -7.95
N VAL A 196 1.34 15.48 -6.76
CA VAL A 196 1.95 16.11 -5.56
C VAL A 196 3.45 16.26 -5.82
N TRP A 197 4.05 17.39 -5.43
CA TRP A 197 5.49 17.56 -5.63
C TRP A 197 6.25 16.72 -4.60
N PRO A 198 7.34 16.02 -5.01
CA PRO A 198 8.11 15.16 -4.13
C PRO A 198 8.77 15.98 -3.02
N ILE A 199 8.81 15.45 -1.80
CA ILE A 199 9.60 16.01 -0.69
C ILE A 199 10.92 15.22 -0.60
N PRO A 200 12.06 15.80 -0.99
CA PRO A 200 13.37 15.15 -0.84
C PRO A 200 13.62 14.73 0.60
N GLY A 201 14.28 13.59 0.80
CA GLY A 201 14.59 13.04 2.12
C GLY A 201 13.39 12.55 2.93
N LEU A 202 12.15 12.63 2.42
CA LEU A 202 10.95 12.17 3.15
C LEU A 202 10.99 10.68 3.47
N ILE A 203 11.26 9.84 2.46
CA ILE A 203 11.28 8.39 2.64
C ILE A 203 12.42 7.97 3.55
N ASP A 204 13.58 8.60 3.40
CA ASP A 204 14.73 8.33 4.24
C ASP A 204 14.50 8.76 5.69
N TRP A 205 13.80 9.88 5.91
CA TRP A 205 13.37 10.30 7.25
C TRP A 205 12.41 9.29 7.87
N LEU A 206 11.44 8.78 7.09
CA LEU A 206 10.49 7.76 7.55
C LEU A 206 11.19 6.44 7.91
N ARG A 207 12.23 6.05 7.17
CA ARG A 207 13.01 4.83 7.41
C ARG A 207 13.76 4.84 8.74
N GLN A 208 13.88 5.98 9.42
CA GLN A 208 14.37 6.05 10.80
C GLN A 208 13.47 5.28 11.78
N PHE A 209 12.20 5.09 11.43
CA PHE A 209 11.20 4.35 12.21
C PHE A 209 10.94 2.94 11.64
N GLN A 210 11.80 2.44 10.75
CA GLN A 210 11.53 1.24 9.99
C GLN A 210 11.42 -0.01 10.87
N VAL A 211 10.34 -0.76 10.66
CA VAL A 211 10.08 -2.08 11.27
C VAL A 211 9.80 -3.12 10.20
N TYR A 212 10.12 -4.37 10.51
CA TYR A 212 9.78 -5.50 9.64
C TYR A 212 8.41 -6.07 10.04
N ILE A 213 7.49 -6.16 9.07
CA ILE A 213 6.18 -6.77 9.28
C ILE A 213 6.22 -8.21 8.78
N GLU A 214 6.20 -9.15 9.72
CA GLU A 214 5.90 -10.55 9.40
C GLU A 214 4.39 -10.70 9.21
N LEU A 215 3.96 -11.36 8.13
CA LEU A 215 2.55 -11.60 7.84
C LEU A 215 2.19 -13.06 8.17
N HIS A 216 1.03 -13.24 8.80
CA HIS A 216 0.47 -14.52 9.21
C HIS A 216 -1.01 -14.61 8.82
N ASN A 217 -1.56 -15.83 8.92
CA ASN A 217 -2.97 -16.15 8.72
C ASN A 217 -3.48 -15.81 7.31
N GLU A 218 -2.78 -16.31 6.29
CA GLU A 218 -3.23 -16.15 4.90
C GLU A 218 -4.59 -16.81 4.69
N ARG A 219 -5.60 -16.00 4.37
CA ARG A 219 -6.93 -16.47 3.98
C ARG A 219 -7.17 -16.14 2.53
N VAL A 220 -7.76 -17.10 1.83
CA VAL A 220 -8.25 -16.90 0.47
C VAL A 220 -9.75 -16.79 0.53
N THR A 221 -10.31 -15.70 -0.02
CA THR A 221 -11.76 -15.52 -0.14
C THR A 221 -12.16 -15.17 -1.56
N HIS A 222 -13.37 -15.55 -1.94
CA HIS A 222 -14.00 -15.16 -3.21
C HIS A 222 -14.89 -13.92 -3.07
N HIS A 223 -15.10 -13.45 -1.85
CA HIS A 223 -16.01 -12.37 -1.50
C HIS A 223 -15.34 -11.50 -0.44
N LEU A 224 -15.21 -10.21 -0.72
CA LEU A 224 -14.65 -9.25 0.23
C LEU A 224 -15.60 -8.05 0.35
N PRO A 225 -16.41 -7.99 1.43
CA PRO A 225 -17.41 -6.94 1.64
C PRO A 225 -16.82 -5.53 1.50
N VAL A 226 -15.60 -5.31 1.99
CA VAL A 226 -14.85 -4.05 1.83
C VAL A 226 -14.86 -3.50 0.39
N PHE A 227 -14.61 -4.33 -0.62
CA PHE A 227 -14.59 -3.84 -2.01
C PHE A 227 -15.99 -3.73 -2.61
N GLU A 228 -16.95 -4.51 -2.13
CA GLU A 228 -18.33 -4.46 -2.58
C GLU A 228 -19.04 -3.23 -2.03
N ASP A 229 -18.91 -2.97 -0.74
CA ASP A 229 -19.36 -1.75 -0.07
C ASP A 229 -18.85 -0.51 -0.81
N LEU A 230 -17.56 -0.49 -1.18
CA LEU A 230 -16.97 0.62 -1.91
C LEU A 230 -17.48 0.72 -3.36
N ARG A 231 -17.68 -0.39 -4.07
CA ARG A 231 -18.32 -0.36 -5.40
C ARG A 231 -19.78 0.09 -5.32
N CYS A 232 -20.52 -0.30 -4.29
CA CYS A 232 -21.88 0.19 -4.05
C CYS A 232 -21.90 1.70 -3.76
N LEU A 233 -20.94 2.19 -2.98
CA LEU A 233 -20.74 3.63 -2.77
C LEU A 233 -20.46 4.38 -4.08
N LEU A 234 -19.72 3.76 -5.02
CA LEU A 234 -19.34 4.35 -6.30
C LEU A 234 -20.44 4.27 -7.38
N ALA A 235 -21.18 3.16 -7.43
CA ALA A 235 -22.25 2.93 -8.40
C ALA A 235 -23.46 3.85 -8.19
N GLY A 236 -23.65 4.33 -6.95
CA GLY A 236 -24.82 5.12 -6.57
C GLY A 236 -26.13 4.30 -6.60
N PRO A 237 -27.25 4.90 -6.18
CA PRO A 237 -28.53 4.18 -6.01
C PRO A 237 -29.22 3.76 -7.33
N ASP A 238 -28.86 4.37 -8.47
CA ASP A 238 -29.55 4.23 -9.76
C ASP A 238 -28.69 3.56 -10.85
N GLY A 239 -27.60 2.87 -10.49
CA GLY A 239 -26.87 2.02 -11.45
C GLY A 239 -27.82 0.98 -12.07
N PRO A 240 -27.68 0.61 -13.36
CA PRO A 240 -28.47 -0.48 -13.92
C PRO A 240 -28.33 -1.71 -13.01
N ASP A 241 -29.40 -2.52 -12.91
CA ASP A 241 -29.49 -3.80 -12.22
C ASP A 241 -28.51 -4.79 -12.89
N VAL A 242 -27.23 -4.46 -12.81
CA VAL A 242 -26.10 -5.29 -13.15
C VAL A 242 -25.97 -6.14 -11.92
N ASP A 243 -26.24 -7.42 -12.09
CA ASP A 243 -25.83 -8.45 -11.17
C ASP A 243 -24.33 -8.25 -10.93
N TYR A 244 -23.98 -7.50 -9.88
CA TYR A 244 -22.62 -7.38 -9.38
C TYR A 244 -22.30 -8.71 -8.71
N THR A 245 -22.33 -9.79 -9.48
CA THR A 245 -21.56 -10.98 -9.20
C THR A 245 -20.15 -10.60 -9.66
N PRO A 246 -19.26 -10.11 -8.76
CA PRO A 246 -17.89 -9.90 -9.17
C PRO A 246 -17.40 -11.24 -9.76
N PRO A 247 -16.80 -11.24 -10.97
CA PRO A 247 -16.27 -12.47 -11.53
C PRO A 247 -15.37 -13.09 -10.47
N ARG A 248 -15.67 -14.32 -10.01
CA ARG A 248 -15.12 -15.00 -8.82
C ARG A 248 -13.70 -14.50 -8.51
N SER A 249 -13.62 -13.44 -7.71
CA SER A 249 -12.39 -12.69 -7.54
C SER A 249 -11.70 -13.25 -6.34
N ILE A 250 -10.54 -13.86 -6.55
CA ILE A 250 -9.75 -14.42 -5.46
C ILE A 250 -8.99 -13.27 -4.81
N TYR A 251 -9.23 -13.10 -3.52
CA TYR A 251 -8.55 -12.13 -2.67
C TYR A 251 -7.69 -12.88 -1.66
N PHE A 252 -6.46 -12.42 -1.50
CA PHE A 252 -5.53 -12.90 -0.50
C PHE A 252 -5.50 -11.92 0.66
N LEU A 253 -5.83 -12.40 1.85
CA LEU A 253 -5.86 -11.62 3.08
C LEU A 253 -4.74 -12.08 3.99
N SER A 254 -4.06 -11.11 4.59
CA SER A 254 -2.98 -11.35 5.54
C SER A 254 -3.01 -10.31 6.64
N TRP A 255 -2.57 -10.71 7.82
CA TRP A 255 -2.45 -9.84 8.99
C TRP A 255 -1.02 -9.89 9.50
N GLY A 256 -0.58 -8.86 10.23
CA GLY A 256 0.72 -8.91 10.91
C GLY A 256 0.86 -10.12 11.83
N ALA A 257 2.06 -10.49 12.25
CA ALA A 257 2.25 -11.39 13.38
C ALA A 257 1.93 -10.63 14.67
N GLU A 258 2.49 -9.43 14.77
CA GLU A 258 2.48 -8.55 15.93
C GLU A 258 1.46 -7.41 15.78
N SER A 259 1.08 -6.85 16.92
CA SER A 259 0.20 -5.68 17.01
C SER A 259 0.95 -4.52 17.67
N PHE A 260 0.70 -3.31 17.22
CA PHE A 260 1.22 -2.08 17.79
C PHE A 260 0.32 -1.57 18.91
N THR A 261 0.94 -1.14 20.00
CA THR A 261 0.26 -0.58 21.17
C THR A 261 0.79 0.80 21.61
N SER A 262 1.87 1.26 20.99
CA SER A 262 2.56 2.52 21.30
C SER A 262 3.67 2.79 20.29
N GLY A 263 4.21 4.01 20.28
CA GLY A 263 5.40 4.38 19.53
C GLY A 263 5.17 4.72 18.06
N GLN A 264 6.29 4.99 17.37
CA GLN A 264 6.34 5.38 15.97
C GLN A 264 6.94 4.24 15.14
N HIS A 265 6.27 3.86 14.05
CA HIS A 265 6.62 2.70 13.22
C HIS A 265 6.42 3.01 11.75
N TYR A 266 7.35 2.56 10.91
CA TYR A 266 7.27 2.69 9.46
C TYR A 266 7.51 1.35 8.76
N TRP A 267 6.72 1.03 7.75
CA TRP A 267 6.98 -0.11 6.87
C TRP A 267 6.45 0.15 5.46
N GLU A 268 6.93 -0.62 4.49
CA GLU A 268 6.59 -0.48 3.08
C GLU A 268 5.91 -1.76 2.58
N VAL A 269 4.82 -1.60 1.82
CA VAL A 269 4.07 -2.70 1.21
C VAL A 269 4.12 -2.57 -0.30
N ASP A 270 4.56 -3.62 -0.98
CA ASP A 270 4.55 -3.67 -2.45
C ASP A 270 3.12 -3.92 -2.95
N VAL A 271 2.58 -2.96 -3.69
CA VAL A 271 1.27 -3.05 -4.34
C VAL A 271 1.37 -3.08 -5.87
N ALA A 272 2.60 -3.23 -6.40
CA ALA A 272 2.85 -3.35 -7.82
C ALA A 272 2.04 -4.51 -8.42
N GLY A 273 1.49 -4.28 -9.61
CA GLY A 273 0.73 -5.29 -10.35
C GLY A 273 -0.65 -5.62 -9.78
N CYS A 274 -0.99 -5.24 -8.54
CA CYS A 274 -2.30 -5.53 -7.95
C CYS A 274 -3.38 -4.60 -8.53
N CYS A 275 -4.50 -5.15 -9.01
CA CYS A 275 -5.59 -4.33 -9.57
C CYS A 275 -6.50 -3.76 -8.48
N ASN A 276 -6.78 -4.55 -7.45
CA ASN A 276 -7.51 -4.13 -6.25
C ASN A 276 -6.69 -4.49 -5.03
N TRP A 277 -6.57 -3.59 -4.06
CA TRP A 277 -5.88 -3.85 -2.81
C TRP A 277 -6.43 -2.98 -1.69
N ALA A 278 -6.28 -3.43 -0.45
CA ALA A 278 -6.57 -2.68 0.75
C ALA A 278 -5.45 -2.94 1.76
N ILE A 279 -4.82 -1.87 2.24
CA ILE A 279 -3.71 -1.93 3.19
C ILE A 279 -3.96 -0.97 4.32
N GLY A 280 -3.52 -1.31 5.53
CA GLY A 280 -3.82 -0.47 6.67
C GLY A 280 -3.61 -1.14 8.01
N LEU A 281 -4.32 -0.62 8.99
CA LEU A 281 -4.37 -1.16 10.34
C LEU A 281 -5.80 -1.57 10.69
N CYS A 282 -5.94 -2.67 11.41
CA CYS A 282 -7.21 -3.09 12.03
C CYS A 282 -6.98 -3.51 13.48
N ASN A 283 -7.99 -3.36 14.33
CA ASN A 283 -7.97 -3.98 15.65
C ASN A 283 -8.31 -5.47 15.60
N ASP A 284 -8.07 -6.18 16.71
CA ASP A 284 -8.34 -7.63 16.78
C ASP A 284 -9.83 -7.98 16.69
N SER A 285 -10.73 -7.07 17.05
CA SER A 285 -12.18 -7.30 16.92
C SER A 285 -12.56 -7.49 15.46
N TRP A 286 -12.10 -6.59 14.59
CA TRP A 286 -12.34 -6.69 13.15
C TRP A 286 -11.64 -7.88 12.51
N ALA A 287 -10.44 -8.25 12.97
CA ALA A 287 -9.75 -9.44 12.47
C ALA A 287 -10.47 -10.76 12.80
N ARG A 288 -11.26 -10.79 13.89
CA ARG A 288 -12.05 -11.96 14.32
C ARG A 288 -13.46 -11.99 13.73
N GLU A 289 -14.07 -10.82 13.58
CA GLU A 289 -15.41 -10.67 12.99
C GLU A 289 -15.33 -10.96 11.49
N SER A 290 -15.98 -12.03 11.04
CA SER A 290 -15.96 -12.48 9.64
C SER A 290 -16.71 -11.55 8.67
N ASP A 291 -17.28 -10.44 9.16
CA ASP A 291 -18.13 -9.55 8.37
C ASP A 291 -17.32 -8.56 7.52
N MET A 292 -16.09 -8.22 7.95
CA MET A 292 -15.14 -7.38 7.18
C MET A 292 -15.78 -6.15 6.51
N ALA A 293 -16.78 -5.53 7.14
CA ALA A 293 -17.53 -4.43 6.57
C ALA A 293 -16.74 -3.11 6.67
N LEU A 294 -16.91 -2.21 5.69
CA LEU A 294 -16.19 -0.92 5.65
C LEU A 294 -16.63 0.08 6.74
N ASP A 295 -17.80 -0.12 7.33
CA ASP A 295 -18.38 0.73 8.39
C ASP A 295 -17.95 0.33 9.81
N SER A 296 -17.16 -0.75 9.93
CA SER A 296 -16.71 -1.28 11.21
C SER A 296 -15.77 -0.31 11.93
N LYS A 297 -15.94 -0.18 13.25
CA LYS A 297 -15.01 0.62 14.07
C LYS A 297 -13.66 -0.09 14.20
N GLY A 298 -12.59 0.69 14.14
CA GLY A 298 -11.23 0.20 14.40
C GLY A 298 -10.48 -0.30 13.17
N ILE A 299 -10.86 0.17 11.97
CA ILE A 299 -10.09 0.01 10.74
C ILE A 299 -9.62 1.34 10.18
N PHE A 300 -8.38 1.37 9.71
CA PHE A 300 -7.74 2.53 9.10
C PHE A 300 -7.01 2.05 7.84
N LEU A 301 -7.77 1.98 6.74
CA LEU A 301 -7.32 1.38 5.48
C LEU A 301 -7.20 2.42 4.38
N LEU A 302 -6.21 2.25 3.51
CA LEU A 302 -6.13 2.80 2.17
C LEU A 302 -6.49 1.68 1.19
N LEU A 303 -7.44 1.96 0.30
CA LEU A 303 -7.99 1.03 -0.67
C LEU A 303 -7.72 1.51 -2.09
N CYS A 304 -7.48 0.59 -3.01
CA CYS A 304 -7.44 0.82 -4.43
C CYS A 304 -8.46 -0.09 -5.12
N ILE A 305 -9.31 0.50 -5.96
CA ILE A 305 -10.23 -0.23 -6.83
C ILE A 305 -9.94 0.15 -8.28
N LYS A 306 -9.87 -0.87 -9.14
CA LYS A 306 -9.91 -0.72 -10.59
C LYS A 306 -11.35 -0.77 -11.08
N GLU A 307 -11.83 0.33 -11.66
CA GLU A 307 -13.07 0.39 -12.42
C GLU A 307 -12.73 0.64 -13.90
N ASN A 308 -13.12 -0.29 -14.77
CA ASN A 308 -12.75 -0.27 -16.19
C ASN A 308 -11.22 -0.16 -16.38
N SER A 309 -10.74 0.98 -16.87
CA SER A 309 -9.33 1.27 -17.15
C SER A 309 -8.68 2.21 -16.13
N GLN A 310 -9.42 2.69 -15.13
CA GLN A 310 -8.95 3.66 -14.14
C GLN A 310 -8.87 3.03 -12.75
N HIS A 311 -7.95 3.55 -11.93
CA HIS A 311 -7.81 3.16 -10.53
C HIS A 311 -8.15 4.34 -9.65
N SER A 312 -8.93 4.08 -8.61
CA SER A 312 -9.35 5.08 -7.63
C SER A 312 -8.92 4.64 -6.24
N LEU A 313 -8.42 5.59 -5.45
CA LEU A 313 -7.95 5.37 -4.09
C LEU A 313 -8.97 5.87 -3.06
N PHE A 314 -9.13 5.17 -1.94
CA PHE A 314 -10.09 5.52 -0.90
C PHE A 314 -9.55 5.25 0.50
N THR A 315 -9.98 6.01 1.50
CA THR A 315 -9.79 5.66 2.92
C THR A 315 -10.96 4.82 3.45
N SER A 316 -10.83 4.14 4.60
CA SER A 316 -11.96 3.42 5.22
C SER A 316 -12.87 4.29 6.08
N PHE A 317 -12.33 5.26 6.84
CA PHE A 317 -13.12 6.04 7.79
C PHE A 317 -12.72 7.53 7.87
N PRO A 318 -13.54 8.46 7.34
CA PRO A 318 -14.67 8.19 6.45
C PRO A 318 -14.17 7.70 5.07
N PRO A 319 -15.01 7.03 4.26
CA PRO A 319 -14.64 6.63 2.91
C PRO A 319 -14.46 7.84 1.99
N LEU A 320 -13.22 8.33 1.88
CA LEU A 320 -12.83 9.53 1.12
C LEU A 320 -12.05 9.11 -0.13
N PRO A 321 -12.47 9.51 -1.34
CA PRO A 321 -11.61 9.36 -2.51
C PRO A 321 -10.33 10.19 -2.34
N GLN A 322 -9.21 9.61 -2.78
CA GLN A 322 -7.91 10.27 -2.82
C GLN A 322 -7.59 10.61 -4.27
N TYR A 323 -7.45 11.90 -4.54
CA TYR A 323 -7.22 12.47 -5.88
C TYR A 323 -5.72 12.47 -6.24
N VAL A 324 -5.08 11.33 -6.06
CA VAL A 324 -3.66 11.12 -6.34
C VAL A 324 -3.50 9.94 -7.28
N LYS A 325 -2.40 9.91 -8.02
CA LYS A 325 -2.07 8.78 -8.88
C LYS A 325 -1.90 7.51 -8.06
N LYS A 326 -2.29 6.38 -8.64
CA LYS A 326 -2.02 5.07 -8.06
C LYS A 326 -0.50 4.87 -7.91
N PRO A 327 0.00 4.53 -6.71
CA PRO A 327 1.38 4.12 -6.52
C PRO A 327 1.73 2.92 -7.42
N LEU A 328 2.82 3.02 -8.17
CA LEU A 328 3.24 2.00 -9.13
C LEU A 328 4.16 0.92 -8.52
N GLY A 329 4.56 1.10 -7.26
CA GLY A 329 5.45 0.20 -6.54
C GLY A 329 4.99 0.04 -5.09
N GLN A 330 5.79 0.56 -4.17
CA GLN A 330 5.54 0.45 -2.74
C GLN A 330 4.69 1.60 -2.21
N VAL A 331 3.83 1.28 -1.25
CA VAL A 331 3.18 2.25 -0.36
C VAL A 331 3.81 2.15 1.01
N GLY A 332 4.34 3.28 1.49
CA GLY A 332 4.88 3.41 2.83
C GLY A 332 3.78 3.76 3.82
N MET A 333 3.81 3.15 5.00
CA MET A 333 2.86 3.38 6.09
C MET A 333 3.62 3.85 7.31
N PHE A 334 3.25 5.01 7.84
CA PHE A 334 3.80 5.55 9.09
C PHE A 334 2.72 5.62 10.15
N LEU A 335 2.93 4.93 11.26
CA LEU A 335 2.08 4.96 12.44
C LEU A 335 2.80 5.76 13.53
N ASP A 336 2.16 6.82 14.02
CA ASP A 336 2.46 7.40 15.33
C ASP A 336 1.29 7.06 16.26
N TYR A 337 1.45 5.98 17.02
CA TYR A 337 0.38 5.46 17.86
C TYR A 337 0.02 6.46 18.97
N ASP A 338 1.03 7.05 19.61
CA ASP A 338 0.84 7.97 20.73
C ASP A 338 0.30 9.32 20.26
N GLY A 339 0.69 9.76 19.05
CA GLY A 339 0.17 10.95 18.37
C GLY A 339 -1.19 10.76 17.69
N GLY A 340 -1.68 9.52 17.57
CA GLY A 340 -2.95 9.22 16.90
C GLY A 340 -2.91 9.46 15.39
N ILE A 341 -1.77 9.21 14.74
CA ILE A 341 -1.56 9.48 13.31
C ILE A 341 -1.27 8.18 12.56
N LEU A 342 -1.92 7.99 11.42
CA LEU A 342 -1.56 6.98 10.43
C LEU A 342 -1.48 7.61 9.04
N SER A 343 -0.30 7.62 8.44
CA SER A 343 -0.04 8.25 7.14
C SER A 343 0.41 7.24 6.09
N PHE A 344 -0.01 7.47 4.85
CA PHE A 344 0.30 6.64 3.68
C PHE A 344 1.08 7.45 2.65
N TYR A 345 2.14 6.88 2.12
CA TYR A 345 3.08 7.54 1.23
C TYR A 345 3.28 6.76 -0.06
N ASP A 346 3.36 7.48 -1.18
CA ASP A 346 3.91 6.93 -2.41
C ASP A 346 5.43 7.00 -2.31
N VAL A 347 6.07 5.84 -2.14
CA VAL A 347 7.53 5.74 -1.92
C VAL A 347 8.30 6.23 -3.13
N ALA A 348 7.86 5.86 -4.34
CA ALA A 348 8.53 6.23 -5.58
C ALA A 348 8.41 7.75 -5.84
N ASN A 349 7.23 8.32 -5.61
CA ASN A 349 6.99 9.75 -5.81
C ASN A 349 7.36 10.61 -4.59
N ARG A 350 7.86 10.02 -3.49
CA ARG A 350 8.25 10.72 -2.25
C ARG A 350 7.17 11.71 -1.78
N SER A 351 5.93 11.25 -1.76
CA SER A 351 4.77 12.12 -1.56
C SER A 351 3.74 11.49 -0.63
N LEU A 352 2.99 12.34 0.08
CA LEU A 352 1.90 11.92 0.94
C LEU A 352 0.65 11.58 0.11
N ILE A 353 0.11 10.38 0.28
CA ILE A 353 -1.19 9.96 -0.28
C ILE A 353 -2.33 10.49 0.59
N CYS A 354 -2.31 10.16 1.88
CA CYS A 354 -3.29 10.60 2.88
C CYS A 354 -2.80 10.36 4.32
N SER A 355 -3.43 11.06 5.27
CA SER A 355 -3.25 10.84 6.71
C SER A 355 -4.60 10.69 7.41
N PHE A 356 -4.70 9.71 8.31
CA PHE A 356 -5.67 9.70 9.39
C PHE A 356 -5.06 10.46 10.56
N LEU A 357 -5.71 11.53 11.00
CA LEU A 357 -5.20 12.43 12.05
C LEU A 357 -6.09 12.36 13.29
N TYR A 358 -5.48 12.57 14.46
CA TYR A 358 -6.18 12.66 15.74
C TYR A 358 -7.04 11.43 16.06
N CYS A 359 -6.58 10.25 15.63
CA CYS A 359 -7.25 8.99 15.88
C CYS A 359 -7.09 8.60 17.35
N SER A 360 -8.17 8.13 17.97
CA SER A 360 -8.11 7.56 19.31
C SER A 360 -7.87 6.06 19.21
N PHE A 361 -6.62 5.64 19.17
CA PHE A 361 -6.23 4.23 19.19
C PHE A 361 -6.35 3.67 20.62
N SER A 362 -7.53 3.12 20.94
CA SER A 362 -7.82 2.56 22.26
C SER A 362 -7.56 1.06 22.37
N SER A 363 -7.11 0.43 21.29
CA SER A 363 -6.88 -1.01 21.18
C SER A 363 -5.63 -1.29 20.35
N PRO A 364 -4.91 -2.40 20.61
CA PRO A 364 -3.82 -2.85 19.75
C PRO A 364 -4.22 -2.88 18.27
N LEU A 365 -3.34 -2.37 17.42
CA LEU A 365 -3.57 -2.28 15.98
C LEU A 365 -2.63 -3.21 15.22
N LYS A 366 -3.17 -3.90 14.25
CA LYS A 366 -2.50 -4.95 13.51
C LYS A 366 -2.41 -4.58 12.03
N PRO A 367 -1.24 -4.74 11.39
CA PRO A 367 -1.13 -4.62 9.94
C PRO A 367 -2.14 -5.52 9.23
N PHE A 368 -2.81 -4.98 8.23
CA PHE A 368 -3.72 -5.70 7.37
C PHE A 368 -3.36 -5.45 5.91
N LEU A 369 -3.32 -6.52 5.12
CA LEU A 369 -3.11 -6.49 3.68
C LEU A 369 -4.11 -7.41 3.01
N CYS A 370 -4.85 -6.85 2.06
CA CYS A 370 -5.65 -7.57 1.11
C CYS A 370 -5.21 -7.20 -0.31
N SER A 371 -5.00 -8.19 -1.17
CA SER A 371 -4.68 -7.95 -2.58
C SER A 371 -5.39 -8.91 -3.52
N ARG A 372 -5.60 -8.44 -4.75
CA ARG A 372 -6.01 -9.24 -5.90
C ARG A 372 -4.98 -9.02 -7.02
N TYR A 373 -4.30 -10.10 -7.39
CA TYR A 373 -3.48 -10.15 -8.59
C TYR A 373 -4.37 -10.34 -9.83
N PRO A 374 -3.97 -9.80 -11.00
CA PRO A 374 -4.79 -9.72 -12.21
C PRO A 374 -5.31 -11.07 -12.70
#